data_AF-A0A9P0AFQ4-F1
#
_entry.id   AF-A0A9P0AFQ4-F1
#
_cell.length_a   1.000
_cell.length_b   1.000
_cell.length_c   1.000
_cell.angle_alpha   90.00
_cell.angle_beta   90.00
_cell.angle_gamma   90.00
#
_symmetry.space_group_name_H-M   'P 1'
#
loop_
_entity.id
_entity.type
_entity.pdbx_description
1 polymer ?
#
loop_
_entity_poly.entity_id
_entity_poly.type
_entity_poly.pdbx_seq_one_letter_code
_entity_poly.pdbx_strand_id
1 'polypeptide(L)'
;MQPGVGKNAGSLAQCRMYEQSELSGSWEKTEPHWNVYHRSDSETILTFRLKHRQEHQTTKQAHSSVSFHSIPDYIKKMKGNLIIICVSLAANFQYGNAVEKFKLSSGHEIPAVGLGTSWIKLTEMDEAIANALELGYRHIDTAFQYLNEAAIGAALKKWFQKGGKREDLFITSKLPTHGNRAESVEKYLKQSLKDLDLDYVDMYLIHKPFGFKEGENMTEAKENGKIIFENVDHLAVWKKMEEQVTAGRVKSIGLSNFNQTQILNIYNNAEIKPSNLQVEWHAFLQQRELLEFCKKYNIVMTAYSPLGSPVWRGKFHNGTDKSLPRLTDLPEIKEIAKKYNKTAAQILLRHTVQAGLAVIPKSSNKDRQRENIEIFDFSLSGEDVEKINGLNKGEMGRVFDFVYYYEGIDKNPQYPFATRAV
;
A
#
# COMPACT_ATOMS: atom_id res chain seq x y z
N MET A 1 -50.43 5.52 -26.47
CA MET A 1 -48.96 5.74 -26.51
C MET A 1 -48.44 5.82 -25.07
N GLN A 2 -47.20 5.40 -24.81
CA GLN A 2 -46.48 5.62 -23.54
C GLN A 2 -46.02 7.11 -23.40
N PRO A 3 -45.10 7.48 -22.48
CA PRO A 3 -45.17 7.60 -21.01
C PRO A 3 -45.15 9.10 -20.57
N GLY A 4 -45.10 9.53 -19.31
CA GLY A 4 -45.04 8.84 -18.01
C GLY A 4 -43.81 9.23 -17.17
N VAL A 5 -43.99 9.87 -16.00
CA VAL A 5 -42.94 10.28 -15.04
C VAL A 5 -43.32 9.77 -13.64
N GLY A 6 -42.48 8.94 -13.00
CA GLY A 6 -42.79 8.38 -11.69
C GLY A 6 -41.74 7.42 -11.12
N LYS A 7 -40.85 7.98 -10.29
CA LYS A 7 -40.06 7.37 -9.19
C LYS A 7 -40.18 5.83 -9.01
N ASN A 8 -39.06 5.12 -9.15
CA ASN A 8 -38.83 3.85 -8.45
C ASN A 8 -37.82 4.06 -7.32
N ALA A 9 -38.28 4.00 -6.08
CA ALA A 9 -37.43 3.76 -4.91
C ALA A 9 -37.23 2.25 -4.76
N GLY A 10 -36.03 1.81 -4.38
CA GLY A 10 -35.72 0.39 -4.24
C GLY A 10 -36.48 -0.26 -3.07
N SER A 11 -37.05 -1.44 -3.31
CA SER A 11 -37.60 -2.29 -2.25
C SER A 11 -36.46 -2.90 -1.43
N LEU A 12 -36.18 -2.33 -0.26
CA LEU A 12 -35.33 -2.96 0.75
C LEU A 12 -35.98 -4.26 1.22
N ALA A 13 -35.25 -5.37 1.18
CA ALA A 13 -35.70 -6.63 1.74
C ALA A 13 -35.82 -6.50 3.27
N GLN A 14 -37.02 -6.69 3.81
CA GLN A 14 -37.23 -6.70 5.26
C GLN A 14 -36.84 -8.07 5.82
N CYS A 15 -35.78 -8.11 6.63
CA CYS A 15 -35.45 -9.28 7.43
C CYS A 15 -36.33 -9.28 8.70
N ARG A 16 -36.98 -10.41 9.00
CA ARG A 16 -37.85 -10.57 10.18
C ARG A 16 -37.33 -11.72 11.03
N MET A 17 -37.10 -11.46 12.32
CA MET A 17 -36.79 -12.52 13.28
C MET A 17 -38.11 -13.17 13.74
N TYR A 18 -38.04 -14.47 14.05
CA TYR A 18 -39.13 -15.23 14.64
C TYR A 18 -38.64 -15.89 15.94
N GLU A 19 -39.49 -15.98 16.94
CA GLU A 19 -39.22 -16.80 18.13
C GLU A 19 -39.56 -18.28 17.84
N GLN A 20 -38.88 -19.20 18.55
CA GLN A 20 -39.09 -20.64 18.34
C GLN A 20 -40.53 -21.10 18.68
N SER A 21 -41.23 -20.34 19.52
CA SER A 21 -42.65 -20.44 19.87
C SER A 21 -43.61 -20.12 18.71
N GLU A 22 -43.16 -19.39 17.68
CA GLU A 22 -43.97 -18.95 16.54
C GLU A 22 -43.94 -19.96 15.36
N LEU A 23 -43.22 -21.08 15.52
CA LEU A 23 -42.95 -22.07 14.48
C LEU A 23 -43.80 -23.35 14.68
N SER A 24 -44.72 -23.62 13.75
CA SER A 24 -45.68 -24.74 13.80
C SER A 24 -45.28 -26.00 13.02
N GLY A 25 -44.08 -26.03 12.43
CA GLY A 25 -43.58 -27.10 11.56
C GLY A 25 -42.69 -28.14 12.25
N SER A 26 -42.23 -29.13 11.47
CA SER A 26 -41.40 -30.23 11.95
C SER A 26 -39.90 -29.97 11.75
N TRP A 27 -39.10 -30.49 12.69
CA TRP A 27 -37.64 -30.40 12.68
C TRP A 27 -37.00 -31.74 12.31
N GLU A 28 -36.19 -31.77 11.26
CA GLU A 28 -35.33 -32.91 10.93
C GLU A 28 -33.89 -32.64 11.39
N LYS A 29 -33.25 -33.67 11.94
CA LYS A 29 -31.92 -33.60 12.57
C LYS A 29 -30.92 -34.36 11.71
N THR A 30 -30.00 -33.65 11.07
CA THR A 30 -28.99 -34.26 10.18
C THR A 30 -27.59 -34.12 10.79
N GLU A 31 -26.81 -35.21 10.75
CA GLU A 31 -25.56 -35.27 11.49
C GLU A 31 -24.45 -34.37 10.90
N PRO A 32 -23.52 -33.86 11.73
CA PRO A 32 -23.55 -33.79 13.20
C PRO A 32 -23.99 -32.40 13.72
N HIS A 33 -24.31 -31.44 12.84
CA HIS A 33 -24.40 -30.01 13.18
C HIS A 33 -25.62 -29.27 12.59
N TRP A 34 -26.58 -29.99 12.02
CA TRP A 34 -27.61 -29.42 11.16
C TRP A 34 -29.04 -29.74 11.66
N ASN A 35 -29.89 -28.71 11.66
CA ASN A 35 -31.33 -28.83 11.88
C ASN A 35 -32.04 -28.19 10.68
N VAL A 36 -32.98 -28.88 10.05
CA VAL A 36 -33.79 -28.33 8.97
C VAL A 36 -35.23 -28.18 9.46
N TYR A 37 -35.85 -27.03 9.16
CA TYR A 37 -37.23 -26.74 9.53
C TYR A 37 -38.12 -26.77 8.29
N HIS A 38 -39.14 -27.63 8.33
CA HIS A 38 -40.09 -27.80 7.24
C HIS A 38 -41.43 -27.16 7.62
N ARG A 39 -41.82 -26.14 6.85
CA ARG A 39 -43.15 -25.52 6.92
C ARG A 39 -44.05 -26.15 5.84
N SER A 40 -45.34 -26.33 6.14
CA SER A 40 -46.27 -27.09 5.30
C SER A 40 -46.74 -26.36 4.03
N ASP A 41 -46.38 -25.09 3.88
CA ASP A 41 -46.80 -24.15 2.83
C ASP A 41 -45.65 -23.79 1.88
N SER A 42 -45.02 -24.82 1.29
CA SER A 42 -44.08 -24.75 0.15
C SER A 42 -42.75 -24.01 0.33
N GLU A 43 -42.52 -23.27 1.41
CA GLU A 43 -41.21 -22.70 1.76
C GLU A 43 -40.39 -23.64 2.65
N THR A 44 -39.21 -24.07 2.17
CA THR A 44 -38.22 -24.77 2.99
C THR A 44 -37.25 -23.75 3.58
N ILE A 45 -37.11 -23.73 4.91
CA ILE A 45 -36.26 -22.76 5.62
C ILE A 45 -35.07 -23.48 6.25
N LEU A 46 -33.87 -23.21 5.73
CA LEU A 46 -32.62 -23.67 6.32
C LEU A 46 -32.22 -22.77 7.49
N THR A 47 -31.96 -23.37 8.66
CA THR A 47 -31.45 -22.67 9.85
C THR A 47 -30.10 -23.23 10.26
N PHE A 48 -29.17 -22.32 10.57
CA PHE A 48 -27.79 -22.65 10.91
C PHE A 48 -27.58 -22.44 12.42
N ARG A 49 -26.82 -23.33 13.07
CA ARG A 49 -26.45 -23.16 14.49
C ARG A 49 -24.98 -22.78 14.62
N LEU A 50 -24.70 -21.47 14.69
CA LEU A 50 -23.37 -20.97 15.01
C LEU A 50 -22.99 -21.37 16.45
N LYS A 51 -21.94 -22.20 16.59
CA LYS A 51 -21.45 -22.66 17.88
C LYS A 51 -20.43 -21.65 18.42
N HIS A 52 -20.92 -20.66 19.18
CA HIS A 52 -20.06 -19.68 19.86
C HIS A 52 -19.08 -20.40 20.80
N ARG A 53 -17.77 -20.17 20.64
CA ARG A 53 -16.74 -20.60 21.60
C ARG A 53 -16.18 -19.36 22.28
N GLN A 54 -16.87 -18.91 23.33
CA GLN A 54 -16.32 -17.95 24.29
C GLN A 54 -16.34 -18.58 25.67
N GLU A 55 -15.21 -18.44 26.36
CA GLU A 55 -15.12 -18.73 27.78
C GLU A 55 -15.84 -17.61 28.56
N HIS A 56 -16.67 -18.02 29.52
CA HIS A 56 -17.29 -17.19 30.56
C HIS A 56 -17.79 -15.78 30.20
N GLN A 57 -19.01 -15.68 29.63
CA GLN A 57 -20.13 -14.95 30.28
C GLN A 57 -21.47 -15.21 29.57
N THR A 58 -22.57 -15.02 30.29
CA THR A 58 -23.93 -15.45 29.88
C THR A 58 -24.61 -14.48 28.91
N THR A 59 -24.94 -14.94 27.69
CA THR A 59 -25.91 -14.29 26.79
C THR A 59 -26.74 -15.32 26.00
N LYS A 60 -27.96 -14.92 25.61
CA LYS A 60 -28.98 -15.80 25.01
C LYS A 60 -28.64 -16.19 23.56
N GLN A 61 -29.02 -17.41 23.15
CA GLN A 61 -28.93 -17.85 21.76
C GLN A 61 -29.93 -17.10 20.88
N ALA A 62 -29.47 -16.55 19.75
CA ALA A 62 -30.30 -16.04 18.68
C ALA A 62 -30.07 -16.88 17.41
N HIS A 63 -31.15 -17.19 16.68
CA HIS A 63 -31.10 -17.95 15.43
C HIS A 63 -31.51 -17.04 14.27
N SER A 64 -30.82 -17.14 13.14
CA SER A 64 -31.14 -16.41 11.90
C SER A 64 -31.61 -17.36 10.81
N SER A 65 -32.63 -16.95 10.07
CA SER A 65 -33.23 -17.67 8.94
C SER A 65 -33.48 -16.71 7.77
N VAL A 66 -33.33 -17.18 6.53
CA VAL A 66 -33.56 -16.40 5.31
C VAL A 66 -34.56 -17.13 4.42
N SER A 67 -35.57 -16.42 3.91
CA SER A 67 -36.53 -16.92 2.92
C SER A 67 -36.24 -16.35 1.53
N PHE A 68 -36.45 -17.15 0.48
CA PHE A 68 -36.19 -16.78 -0.91
C PHE A 68 -37.51 -16.79 -1.71
N HIS A 69 -37.82 -15.71 -2.41
CA HIS A 69 -38.95 -15.67 -3.36
C HIS A 69 -38.42 -15.66 -4.80
N SER A 70 -38.89 -16.65 -5.60
CA SER A 70 -38.58 -16.90 -7.02
C SER A 70 -37.14 -17.34 -7.36
N ILE A 71 -37.03 -18.55 -7.91
CA ILE A 71 -35.80 -19.10 -8.53
C ILE A 71 -36.10 -19.38 -10.02
N PRO A 72 -35.29 -18.88 -10.98
CA PRO A 72 -35.50 -19.14 -12.40
C PRO A 72 -35.47 -20.63 -12.77
N ASP A 73 -36.37 -21.05 -13.67
CA ASP A 73 -36.60 -22.48 -13.98
C ASP A 73 -35.39 -23.23 -14.56
N TYR A 74 -34.38 -22.54 -15.10
CA TYR A 74 -33.16 -23.20 -15.57
C TYR A 74 -32.34 -23.82 -14.43
N ILE A 75 -32.46 -23.29 -13.20
CA ILE A 75 -31.76 -23.80 -12.01
C ILE A 75 -32.41 -25.10 -11.49
N LYS A 76 -33.72 -25.26 -11.68
CA LYS A 76 -34.49 -26.45 -11.22
C LYS A 76 -34.11 -27.75 -11.93
N LYS A 77 -33.35 -27.72 -13.03
CA LYS A 77 -33.03 -28.90 -13.86
C LYS A 77 -31.71 -29.60 -13.49
N MET A 78 -30.88 -29.05 -12.62
CA MET A 78 -29.66 -29.74 -12.17
C MET A 78 -29.96 -30.73 -11.04
N LYS A 79 -30.15 -32.01 -11.41
CA LYS A 79 -30.10 -33.14 -10.46
C LYS A 79 -28.64 -33.50 -10.19
N GLY A 80 -28.23 -33.41 -8.93
CA GLY A 80 -26.88 -33.76 -8.49
C GLY A 80 -26.31 -32.70 -7.55
N ASN A 81 -25.73 -33.15 -6.45
CA ASN A 81 -25.26 -32.35 -5.33
C ASN A 81 -24.39 -31.13 -5.71
N LEU A 82 -24.32 -30.18 -4.77
CA LEU A 82 -23.22 -29.21 -4.59
C LEU A 82 -23.31 -27.84 -5.28
N ILE A 83 -24.49 -27.26 -5.52
CA ILE A 83 -24.62 -25.83 -5.81
C ILE A 83 -25.77 -25.21 -4.98
N ILE A 84 -25.41 -24.17 -4.19
CA ILE A 84 -26.20 -23.26 -3.31
C ILE A 84 -25.59 -23.19 -1.89
N ILE A 85 -24.28 -22.94 -1.82
CA ILE A 85 -23.61 -22.42 -0.61
C ILE A 85 -22.59 -21.37 -1.08
N CYS A 86 -23.00 -20.10 -1.15
CA CYS A 86 -22.07 -18.96 -1.28
C CYS A 86 -22.71 -17.56 -1.12
N VAL A 87 -24.04 -17.42 -1.19
CA VAL A 87 -24.70 -16.09 -1.35
C VAL A 87 -25.32 -15.55 -0.04
N SER A 88 -24.90 -16.04 1.14
CA SER A 88 -25.58 -15.72 2.41
C SER A 88 -24.65 -15.52 3.62
N LEU A 89 -23.46 -14.96 3.39
CA LEU A 89 -22.61 -14.38 4.44
C LEU A 89 -22.32 -12.87 4.22
N ALA A 90 -23.03 -12.23 3.29
CA ALA A 90 -23.03 -10.78 3.12
C ALA A 90 -23.99 -10.10 4.14
N ALA A 91 -23.75 -10.34 5.43
CA ALA A 91 -24.50 -9.73 6.53
C ALA A 91 -23.54 -9.08 7.54
N ASN A 92 -23.18 -7.83 7.27
CA ASN A 92 -22.57 -6.88 8.22
C ASN A 92 -21.37 -7.36 9.06
N PHE A 93 -20.49 -8.18 8.49
CA PHE A 93 -19.07 -7.97 8.75
C PHE A 93 -18.58 -6.87 7.80
N GLN A 94 -18.17 -5.73 8.35
CA GLN A 94 -17.17 -4.90 7.68
C GLN A 94 -15.86 -5.67 7.68
N TYR A 95 -15.73 -6.62 6.76
CA TYR A 95 -14.43 -6.87 6.15
C TYR A 95 -14.05 -5.56 5.46
N GLY A 96 -13.35 -4.68 6.17
CA GLY A 96 -12.52 -3.69 5.51
C GLY A 96 -11.60 -4.49 4.59
N ASN A 97 -11.75 -4.28 3.27
CA ASN A 97 -11.11 -5.14 2.27
C ASN A 97 -9.62 -5.24 2.59
N ALA A 98 -9.18 -6.46 2.93
CA ALA A 98 -7.86 -6.65 3.50
C ALA A 98 -6.81 -6.11 2.52
N VAL A 99 -6.00 -5.15 2.98
CA VAL A 99 -4.97 -4.53 2.15
C VAL A 99 -4.08 -5.65 1.59
N GLU A 100 -4.03 -5.74 0.27
CA GLU A 100 -3.20 -6.72 -0.43
C GLU A 100 -1.75 -6.59 0.04
N LYS A 101 -1.01 -7.69 0.06
CA LYS A 101 0.40 -7.69 0.44
C LYS A 101 1.24 -8.38 -0.62
N PHE A 102 2.45 -7.88 -0.82
CA PHE A 102 3.44 -8.53 -1.67
C PHE A 102 4.45 -9.29 -0.81
N LYS A 103 4.80 -10.51 -1.23
CA LYS A 103 5.80 -11.33 -0.55
C LYS A 103 7.20 -10.87 -0.98
N LEU A 104 8.01 -10.45 -0.01
CA LEU A 104 9.42 -10.09 -0.20
C LEU A 104 10.28 -11.34 -0.36
N SER A 105 11.43 -11.23 -1.04
CA SER A 105 12.44 -12.31 -1.10
C SER A 105 13.03 -12.67 0.27
N SER A 106 12.91 -11.78 1.27
CA SER A 106 13.24 -12.04 2.68
C SER A 106 12.23 -12.94 3.40
N GLY A 107 11.15 -13.36 2.73
CA GLY A 107 10.06 -14.17 3.30
C GLY A 107 8.97 -13.36 4.03
N HIS A 108 9.22 -12.10 4.36
CA HIS A 108 8.27 -11.18 4.98
C HIS A 108 7.25 -10.65 3.95
N GLU A 109 6.18 -10.00 4.42
CA GLU A 109 5.14 -9.40 3.56
C GLU A 109 5.13 -7.88 3.71
N ILE A 110 5.08 -7.15 2.60
CA ILE A 110 4.90 -5.68 2.58
C ILE A 110 3.45 -5.34 2.16
N PRO A 111 2.70 -4.55 2.95
CA PRO A 111 1.38 -4.08 2.53
C PRO A 111 1.46 -3.19 1.29
N ALA A 112 0.60 -3.47 0.30
CA ALA A 112 0.56 -2.84 -1.01
C ALA A 112 0.21 -1.34 -0.95
N VAL A 113 -0.38 -0.85 0.14
CA VAL A 113 -0.61 0.57 0.40
C VAL A 113 0.05 0.95 1.74
N GLY A 114 0.92 1.95 1.71
CA GLY A 114 1.51 2.58 2.88
C GLY A 114 1.32 4.09 2.91
N LEU A 115 1.52 4.70 4.08
CA LEU A 115 1.53 6.16 4.23
C LEU A 115 2.95 6.68 3.99
N GLY A 116 3.16 7.45 2.93
CA GLY A 116 4.40 8.22 2.76
C GLY A 116 4.41 9.44 3.67
N THR A 117 5.44 9.59 4.53
CA THR A 117 5.50 10.69 5.51
C THR A 117 6.30 11.92 5.06
N SER A 118 7.06 11.82 3.96
CA SER A 118 7.85 12.92 3.42
C SER A 118 7.00 14.18 3.19
N TRP A 119 7.46 15.33 3.69
CA TRP A 119 6.74 16.61 3.59
C TRP A 119 5.38 16.67 4.32
N ILE A 120 5.05 15.75 5.23
CA ILE A 120 4.05 16.02 6.28
C ILE A 120 4.70 16.98 7.28
N LYS A 121 4.02 18.08 7.63
CA LYS A 121 4.53 19.02 8.64
C LYS A 121 4.55 18.33 10.01
N LEU A 122 5.52 18.65 10.86
CA LEU A 122 5.58 18.10 12.23
C LEU A 122 4.28 18.34 13.01
N THR A 123 3.66 19.52 12.83
CA THR A 123 2.35 19.89 13.42
C THR A 123 1.17 19.06 12.93
N GLU A 124 1.29 18.39 11.78
CA GLU A 124 0.25 17.55 11.17
C GLU A 124 0.55 16.04 11.37
N MET A 125 1.73 15.67 11.88
CA MET A 125 2.21 14.28 11.86
C MET A 125 1.41 13.36 12.78
N ASP A 126 1.14 13.79 14.02
CA ASP A 126 0.43 13.00 15.01
C ASP A 126 -0.96 12.57 14.51
N GLU A 127 -1.70 13.54 13.97
CA GLU A 127 -3.03 13.31 13.40
C GLU A 127 -2.96 12.48 12.11
N ALA A 128 -1.95 12.73 11.25
CA ALA A 128 -1.77 11.96 10.01
C ALA A 128 -1.48 10.47 10.26
N ILE A 129 -0.64 10.14 11.25
CA ILE A 129 -0.37 8.76 11.65
C ILE A 129 -1.62 8.14 12.31
N ALA A 130 -2.25 8.84 13.25
CA ALA A 130 -3.44 8.34 13.95
C ALA A 130 -4.60 8.03 12.98
N ASN A 131 -4.91 8.95 12.07
CA ASN A 131 -5.94 8.77 11.05
C ASN A 131 -5.64 7.59 10.12
N ALA A 132 -4.39 7.43 9.68
CA ALA A 132 -4.01 6.32 8.82
C ALA A 132 -4.18 4.96 9.53
N LEU A 133 -3.72 4.84 10.78
CA LEU A 133 -3.84 3.62 11.57
C LEU A 133 -5.30 3.24 11.86
N GLU A 134 -6.17 4.24 12.11
CA GLU A 134 -7.62 4.10 12.24
C GLU A 134 -8.28 3.61 10.93
N LEU A 135 -7.86 4.14 9.78
CA LEU A 135 -8.32 3.75 8.45
C LEU A 135 -7.78 2.39 7.97
N GLY A 136 -6.99 1.69 8.80
CA GLY A 136 -6.47 0.36 8.47
C GLY A 136 -5.10 0.33 7.79
N TYR A 137 -4.40 1.46 7.66
CA TYR A 137 -3.00 1.44 7.22
C TYR A 137 -2.16 0.61 8.20
N ARG A 138 -1.30 -0.24 7.65
CA ARG A 138 -0.30 -1.01 8.40
C ARG A 138 1.11 -0.86 7.85
N HIS A 139 1.32 0.02 6.86
CA HIS A 139 2.63 0.34 6.31
C HIS A 139 2.87 1.85 6.43
N ILE A 140 4.00 2.25 7.02
CA ILE A 140 4.44 3.64 7.15
C ILE A 140 5.83 3.74 6.51
N ASP A 141 5.98 4.63 5.54
CA ASP A 141 7.26 4.94 4.90
C ASP A 141 7.81 6.27 5.41
N THR A 142 8.99 6.21 5.99
CA THR A 142 9.76 7.34 6.51
C THR A 142 11.22 7.28 6.06
N ALA A 143 12.04 8.22 6.49
CA ALA A 143 13.49 8.23 6.33
C ALA A 143 14.11 9.22 7.32
N PHE A 144 15.34 8.94 7.78
CA PHE A 144 16.14 9.89 8.58
C PHE A 144 16.16 11.30 7.97
N GLN A 145 16.37 11.39 6.65
CA GLN A 145 16.48 12.65 5.90
C GLN A 145 15.16 13.45 5.82
N TYR A 146 14.03 12.93 6.31
CA TYR A 146 12.77 13.69 6.42
C TYR A 146 12.66 14.48 7.74
N LEU A 147 13.59 14.26 8.70
CA LEU A 147 13.70 14.98 9.98
C LEU A 147 12.39 14.96 10.81
N ASN A 148 11.62 13.88 10.69
CA ASN A 148 10.29 13.75 11.29
C ASN A 148 10.06 12.40 12.01
N GLU A 149 11.08 11.52 12.08
CA GLU A 149 10.99 10.22 12.74
C GLU A 149 10.60 10.32 14.21
N ALA A 150 11.13 11.32 14.95
CA ALA A 150 10.76 11.60 16.34
C ALA A 150 9.25 11.89 16.53
N ALA A 151 8.63 12.58 15.57
CA ALA A 151 7.19 12.87 15.62
C ALA A 151 6.35 11.63 15.26
N ILE A 152 6.87 10.75 14.39
CA ILE A 152 6.24 9.46 14.06
C ILE A 152 6.31 8.52 15.26
N GLY A 153 7.47 8.40 15.93
CA GLY A 153 7.63 7.58 17.14
C GLY A 153 6.69 8.00 18.26
N ALA A 154 6.56 9.30 18.52
CA ALA A 154 5.60 9.84 19.48
C ALA A 154 4.14 9.48 19.15
N ALA A 155 3.77 9.43 17.87
CA ALA A 155 2.43 9.02 17.42
C ALA A 155 2.22 7.50 17.53
N LEU A 156 3.23 6.69 17.16
CA LEU A 156 3.21 5.23 17.33
C LEU A 156 3.07 4.84 18.80
N LYS A 157 3.77 5.52 19.71
CA LYS A 157 3.66 5.33 21.17
C LYS A 157 2.22 5.44 21.67
N LYS A 158 1.47 6.44 21.19
CA LYS A 158 0.04 6.62 21.50
C LYS A 158 -0.84 5.50 20.93
N TRP A 159 -0.45 4.89 19.80
CA TRP A 159 -1.16 3.76 19.21
C TRP A 159 -0.89 2.46 19.98
N PHE A 160 0.36 2.20 20.37
CA PHE A 160 0.70 1.07 21.26
C PHE A 160 -0.03 1.16 22.60
N GLN A 161 -0.10 2.36 23.20
CA GLN A 161 -0.88 2.61 24.42
C GLN A 161 -2.39 2.34 24.29
N LYS A 162 -2.93 2.34 23.06
CA LYS A 162 -4.33 1.98 22.75
C LYS A 162 -4.50 0.49 22.42
N GLY A 163 -3.48 -0.34 22.65
CA GLY A 163 -3.49 -1.78 22.39
C GLY A 163 -3.03 -2.20 20.99
N GLY A 164 -2.50 -1.27 20.18
CA GLY A 164 -1.83 -1.61 18.93
C GLY A 164 -0.54 -2.41 19.17
N LYS A 165 -0.17 -3.29 18.25
CA LYS A 165 0.98 -4.18 18.38
C LYS A 165 2.07 -3.89 17.36
N ARG A 166 3.35 -4.01 17.74
CA ARG A 166 4.47 -3.70 16.85
C ARG A 166 4.50 -4.61 15.62
N GLU A 167 4.19 -5.89 15.81
CA GLU A 167 4.16 -6.91 14.76
C GLU A 167 3.02 -6.73 13.73
N ASP A 168 2.01 -5.90 14.01
CA ASP A 168 0.97 -5.56 13.02
C ASP A 168 1.45 -4.47 12.03
N LEU A 169 2.57 -3.80 12.30
CA LEU A 169 3.08 -2.68 11.49
C LEU A 169 4.28 -3.06 10.63
N PHE A 170 4.34 -2.50 9.42
CA PHE A 170 5.46 -2.51 8.51
C PHE A 170 6.07 -1.09 8.44
N ILE A 171 7.19 -0.87 9.10
CA ILE A 171 7.89 0.43 9.13
C ILE A 171 9.10 0.40 8.19
N THR A 172 9.12 1.32 7.23
CA THR A 172 10.26 1.55 6.32
C THR A 172 11.02 2.79 6.74
N SER A 173 12.33 2.69 6.99
CA SER A 173 13.24 3.84 7.07
C SER A 173 14.39 3.72 6.06
N LYS A 174 15.22 4.75 5.93
CA LYS A 174 16.25 4.86 4.87
C LYS A 174 17.54 5.50 5.36
N LEU A 175 18.68 4.91 4.99
CA LEU A 175 20.03 5.44 5.20
C LEU A 175 20.18 6.76 4.43
N PRO A 176 20.48 7.90 5.09
CA PRO A 176 20.50 9.20 4.44
C PRO A 176 21.70 9.37 3.51
N THR A 177 21.60 10.30 2.57
CA THR A 177 22.61 10.50 1.50
C THR A 177 24.00 10.84 2.07
N HIS A 178 24.09 11.59 3.17
CA HIS A 178 25.36 11.91 3.84
C HIS A 178 25.92 10.76 4.70
N GLY A 179 25.07 9.78 5.05
CA GLY A 179 25.42 8.59 5.82
C GLY A 179 25.72 7.36 4.96
N ASN A 180 25.77 7.53 3.63
CA ASN A 180 25.92 6.46 2.65
C ASN A 180 27.38 5.96 2.54
N ARG A 181 27.91 5.46 3.67
CA ARG A 181 29.26 4.92 3.88
C ARG A 181 29.17 3.77 4.89
N ALA A 182 30.02 2.75 4.74
CA ALA A 182 29.89 1.49 5.49
C ALA A 182 29.86 1.71 7.01
N GLU A 183 30.82 2.48 7.53
CA GLU A 183 31.01 2.80 8.93
C GLU A 183 29.85 3.60 9.56
N SER A 184 29.03 4.27 8.76
CA SER A 184 27.89 5.06 9.25
C SER A 184 26.55 4.30 9.23
N VAL A 185 26.45 3.12 8.61
CA VAL A 185 25.17 2.39 8.47
C VAL A 185 24.52 2.10 9.82
N GLU A 186 25.28 1.51 10.76
CA GLU A 186 24.77 1.20 12.09
C GLU A 186 24.43 2.47 12.90
N LYS A 187 25.25 3.52 12.76
CA LYS A 187 25.05 4.81 13.44
C LYS A 187 23.72 5.45 13.06
N TYR A 188 23.42 5.57 11.76
CA TYR A 188 22.18 6.17 11.29
C TYR A 188 20.97 5.29 11.57
N LEU A 189 21.06 3.97 11.41
CA LEU A 189 19.96 3.08 11.76
C LEU A 189 19.63 3.16 13.26
N LYS A 190 20.63 3.14 14.16
CA LYS A 190 20.41 3.29 15.60
C LYS A 190 19.75 4.62 15.96
N GLN A 191 20.11 5.71 15.27
CA GLN A 191 19.47 7.00 15.50
C GLN A 191 18.01 7.01 15.00
N SER A 192 17.71 6.47 13.81
CA SER A 192 16.33 6.29 13.34
C SER A 192 15.48 5.41 14.27
N LEU A 193 16.03 4.31 14.79
CA LEU A 193 15.35 3.44 15.75
C LEU A 193 15.03 4.16 17.06
N LYS A 194 16.00 4.94 17.59
CA LYS A 194 15.81 5.78 18.78
C LYS A 194 14.74 6.84 18.57
N ASP A 195 14.74 7.53 17.42
CA ASP A 195 13.76 8.58 17.14
C ASP A 195 12.35 7.99 16.90
N LEU A 196 12.25 6.81 16.29
CA LEU A 196 11.00 6.08 16.14
C LEU A 196 10.49 5.43 17.44
N ASP A 197 11.30 5.37 18.50
CA ASP A 197 11.02 4.64 19.75
C ASP A 197 10.73 3.13 19.48
N LEU A 198 11.58 2.50 18.63
CA LEU A 198 11.43 1.12 18.14
C LEU A 198 12.72 0.30 18.27
N ASP A 199 12.59 -1.00 18.57
CA ASP A 199 13.72 -1.95 18.57
C ASP A 199 14.18 -2.35 17.16
N TYR A 200 13.26 -2.34 16.18
CA TYR A 200 13.54 -2.73 14.80
C TYR A 200 12.62 -2.01 13.78
N VAL A 201 13.08 -1.92 12.53
CA VAL A 201 12.27 -1.57 11.35
C VAL A 201 12.07 -2.79 10.43
N ASP A 202 10.96 -2.83 9.71
CA ASP A 202 10.64 -3.97 8.83
C ASP A 202 11.41 -3.87 7.51
N MET A 203 11.67 -2.64 7.05
CA MET A 203 12.48 -2.36 5.88
C MET A 203 13.50 -1.25 6.17
N TYR A 204 14.75 -1.47 5.77
CA TYR A 204 15.77 -0.41 5.71
C TYR A 204 16.37 -0.30 4.30
N LEU A 205 16.26 0.89 3.70
CA LEU A 205 16.68 1.15 2.32
C LEU A 205 17.94 2.02 2.27
N ILE A 206 18.84 1.77 1.32
CA ILE A 206 19.81 2.80 0.90
C ILE A 206 19.03 3.87 0.10
N HIS A 207 18.92 5.09 0.62
CA HIS A 207 17.96 6.09 0.09
C HIS A 207 18.31 6.59 -1.33
N LYS A 208 19.60 6.66 -1.66
CA LYS A 208 20.13 7.07 -2.97
C LYS A 208 21.44 6.33 -3.27
N PRO A 209 21.82 6.11 -4.53
CA PRO A 209 23.06 5.43 -4.87
C PRO A 209 24.34 6.27 -4.72
N PHE A 210 24.24 7.60 -4.70
CA PHE A 210 25.38 8.49 -4.46
C PHE A 210 25.46 8.93 -2.98
N GLY A 211 26.61 9.49 -2.60
CA GLY A 211 26.92 9.91 -1.25
C GLY A 211 27.23 11.40 -1.18
N PHE A 212 26.95 12.00 -0.02
CA PHE A 212 27.46 13.32 0.36
C PHE A 212 28.46 13.13 1.50
N LYS A 213 29.47 14.00 1.58
CA LYS A 213 30.37 14.03 2.73
C LYS A 213 29.55 14.36 4.00
N GLU A 214 29.78 13.60 5.07
CA GLU A 214 29.13 13.85 6.36
C GLU A 214 29.69 15.13 7.00
N GLY A 215 28.79 15.97 7.48
CA GLY A 215 29.09 17.19 8.24
C GLY A 215 28.84 17.01 9.73
N GLU A 216 28.85 18.13 10.46
CA GLU A 216 28.53 18.12 11.89
C GLU A 216 27.07 17.75 12.15
N ASN A 217 26.78 17.27 13.36
CA ASN A 217 25.42 16.98 13.85
C ASN A 217 24.59 16.07 12.90
N MET A 218 25.25 15.12 12.24
CA MET A 218 24.62 14.15 11.32
C MET A 218 23.93 14.83 10.12
N THR A 219 24.50 15.94 9.63
CA THR A 219 24.04 16.67 8.43
C THR A 219 24.97 16.44 7.22
N GLU A 220 24.63 16.96 6.04
CA GLU A 220 25.55 16.99 4.90
C GLU A 220 26.55 18.17 4.97
N ALA A 221 27.83 17.88 4.74
CA ALA A 221 28.88 18.90 4.68
C ALA A 221 28.72 19.80 3.45
N LYS A 222 29.01 21.10 3.63
CA LYS A 222 28.89 22.13 2.60
C LYS A 222 30.15 22.98 2.50
N GLU A 223 30.53 23.30 1.28
CA GLU A 223 31.58 24.26 0.95
C GLU A 223 30.96 25.37 0.10
N ASN A 224 31.15 26.64 0.48
CA ASN A 224 30.54 27.80 -0.19
C ASN A 224 29.02 27.66 -0.41
N GLY A 225 28.32 27.03 0.55
CA GLY A 225 26.88 26.75 0.50
C GLY A 225 26.46 25.55 -0.37
N LYS A 226 27.37 24.97 -1.17
CA LYS A 226 27.12 23.78 -2.01
C LYS A 226 27.46 22.50 -1.26
N ILE A 227 26.69 21.44 -1.50
CA ILE A 227 26.90 20.13 -0.89
C ILE A 227 28.14 19.47 -1.49
N ILE A 228 28.99 18.89 -0.64
CA ILE A 228 30.18 18.15 -1.07
C ILE A 228 29.76 16.71 -1.39
N PHE A 229 29.94 16.29 -2.65
CA PHE A 229 29.71 14.90 -3.07
C PHE A 229 30.86 13.98 -2.64
N GLU A 230 30.55 12.71 -2.51
CA GLU A 230 31.51 11.67 -2.12
C GLU A 230 31.23 10.38 -2.90
N ASN A 231 32.28 9.61 -3.15
CA ASN A 231 32.16 8.30 -3.80
C ASN A 231 31.64 7.27 -2.80
N VAL A 232 30.72 6.41 -3.26
CA VAL A 232 30.14 5.34 -2.43
C VAL A 232 30.59 3.99 -2.95
N ASP A 233 31.13 3.17 -2.07
CA ASP A 233 31.25 1.73 -2.28
C ASP A 233 29.92 1.06 -1.88
N HIS A 234 29.11 0.73 -2.89
CA HIS A 234 27.82 0.05 -2.69
C HIS A 234 27.96 -1.30 -2.01
N LEU A 235 29.05 -2.04 -2.24
CA LEU A 235 29.22 -3.38 -1.70
C LEU A 235 29.62 -3.33 -0.23
N ALA A 236 30.52 -2.40 0.14
CA ALA A 236 30.87 -2.15 1.54
C ALA A 236 29.66 -1.63 2.35
N VAL A 237 28.87 -0.69 1.79
CA VAL A 237 27.61 -0.24 2.42
C VAL A 237 26.62 -1.40 2.54
N TRP A 238 26.42 -2.19 1.47
CA TRP A 238 25.49 -3.31 1.50
C TRP A 238 25.89 -4.34 2.56
N LYS A 239 27.17 -4.70 2.68
CA LYS A 239 27.60 -5.66 3.71
C LYS A 239 27.26 -5.18 5.12
N LYS A 240 27.34 -3.88 5.38
CA LYS A 240 26.91 -3.28 6.66
C LYS A 240 25.40 -3.22 6.83
N MET A 241 24.61 -3.21 5.77
CA MET A 241 23.14 -3.40 5.82
C MET A 241 22.79 -4.85 6.22
N GLU A 242 23.50 -5.85 5.67
CA GLU A 242 23.30 -7.28 6.01
C GLU A 242 23.59 -7.57 7.49
N GLU A 243 24.64 -6.94 8.04
CA GLU A 243 24.96 -7.01 9.47
C GLU A 243 23.80 -6.49 10.35
N GLN A 244 23.01 -5.51 9.89
CA GLN A 244 21.87 -5.01 10.67
C GLN A 244 20.66 -5.96 10.67
N VAL A 245 20.53 -6.81 9.64
CA VAL A 245 19.54 -7.90 9.63
C VAL A 245 19.97 -8.97 10.63
N THR A 246 21.25 -9.35 10.60
CA THR A 246 21.83 -10.33 11.55
C THR A 246 21.74 -9.84 13.00
N ALA A 247 21.92 -8.54 13.24
CA ALA A 247 21.75 -7.90 14.54
C ALA A 247 20.28 -7.70 14.97
N GLY A 248 19.30 -8.18 14.18
CA GLY A 248 17.86 -8.11 14.50
C GLY A 248 17.21 -6.73 14.38
N ARG A 249 17.97 -5.69 14.02
CA ARG A 249 17.53 -4.29 13.92
C ARG A 249 16.69 -4.01 12.66
N VAL A 250 16.78 -4.88 11.65
CA VAL A 250 16.03 -4.81 10.40
C VAL A 250 15.49 -6.19 10.02
N LYS A 251 14.25 -6.28 9.51
CA LYS A 251 13.70 -7.55 8.99
C LYS A 251 14.05 -7.80 7.51
N SER A 252 14.03 -6.74 6.69
CA SER A 252 14.29 -6.78 5.26
C SER A 252 15.11 -5.57 4.82
N ILE A 253 16.02 -5.75 3.86
CA ILE A 253 16.83 -4.66 3.29
C ILE A 253 16.54 -4.48 1.80
N GLY A 254 16.75 -3.26 1.32
CA GLY A 254 16.45 -2.87 -0.06
C GLY A 254 17.15 -1.58 -0.50
N LEU A 255 16.75 -1.12 -1.68
CA LEU A 255 17.37 -0.01 -2.40
C LEU A 255 16.33 1.06 -2.73
N SER A 256 16.77 2.31 -2.88
CA SER A 256 15.91 3.41 -3.33
C SER A 256 16.64 4.26 -4.37
N ASN A 257 16.01 4.52 -5.51
CA ASN A 257 16.58 5.25 -6.65
C ASN A 257 17.81 4.59 -7.32
N PHE A 258 17.96 3.27 -7.26
CA PHE A 258 19.03 2.55 -7.96
C PHE A 258 18.58 2.12 -9.36
N ASN A 259 19.50 2.10 -10.33
CA ASN A 259 19.25 1.57 -11.68
C ASN A 259 19.62 0.08 -11.82
N GLN A 260 19.26 -0.56 -12.93
CA GLN A 260 19.47 -2.00 -13.16
C GLN A 260 20.92 -2.44 -12.96
N THR A 261 21.90 -1.67 -13.45
CA THR A 261 23.34 -1.99 -13.32
C THR A 261 23.80 -1.95 -11.87
N GLN A 262 23.39 -0.92 -11.12
CA GLN A 262 23.74 -0.78 -9.70
C GLN A 262 23.07 -1.87 -8.85
N ILE A 263 21.79 -2.19 -9.12
CA ILE A 263 21.07 -3.28 -8.44
C ILE A 263 21.75 -4.62 -8.74
N LEU A 264 22.11 -4.90 -9.99
CA LEU A 264 22.74 -6.16 -10.39
C LEU A 264 24.11 -6.34 -9.73
N ASN A 265 24.91 -5.27 -9.63
CA ASN A 265 26.19 -5.29 -8.93
C ASN A 265 26.03 -5.69 -7.45
N ILE A 266 25.07 -5.09 -6.74
CA ILE A 266 24.76 -5.46 -5.36
C ILE A 266 24.23 -6.91 -5.31
N TYR A 267 23.22 -7.23 -6.13
CA TYR A 267 22.55 -8.53 -6.12
C TYR A 267 23.53 -9.70 -6.32
N ASN A 268 24.50 -9.57 -7.22
CA ASN A 268 25.47 -10.62 -7.50
C ASN A 268 26.45 -10.86 -6.33
N ASN A 269 26.75 -9.83 -5.55
CA ASN A 269 27.73 -9.88 -4.44
C ASN A 269 27.07 -10.01 -3.05
N ALA A 270 25.77 -9.81 -2.94
CA ALA A 270 25.02 -9.87 -1.68
C ALA A 270 24.82 -11.31 -1.17
N GLU A 271 24.95 -11.48 0.15
CA GLU A 271 24.52 -12.69 0.88
C GLU A 271 23.00 -12.62 1.12
N ILE A 272 22.51 -11.49 1.62
CA ILE A 272 21.09 -11.17 1.76
C ILE A 272 20.69 -10.29 0.57
N LYS A 273 19.97 -10.86 -0.40
CA LYS A 273 19.58 -10.14 -1.62
C LYS A 273 18.68 -8.94 -1.31
N PRO A 274 18.77 -7.83 -2.07
CA PRO A 274 17.82 -6.73 -1.96
C PRO A 274 16.40 -7.24 -2.22
N SER A 275 15.49 -6.93 -1.29
CA SER A 275 14.11 -7.45 -1.31
C SER A 275 13.08 -6.44 -1.79
N ASN A 276 13.43 -5.15 -1.73
CA ASN A 276 12.61 -4.06 -2.23
C ASN A 276 13.43 -3.05 -3.04
N LEU A 277 12.81 -2.46 -4.05
CA LEU A 277 13.30 -1.28 -4.76
C LEU A 277 12.25 -0.16 -4.70
N GLN A 278 12.58 0.95 -4.05
CA GLN A 278 11.70 2.13 -4.00
C GLN A 278 12.12 3.17 -5.07
N VAL A 279 11.21 3.52 -5.98
CA VAL A 279 11.47 4.47 -7.08
C VAL A 279 10.26 5.34 -7.40
N GLU A 280 10.47 6.42 -8.14
CA GLU A 280 9.40 7.22 -8.70
C GLU A 280 8.61 6.38 -9.72
N TRP A 281 7.31 6.22 -9.51
CA TRP A 281 6.46 5.50 -10.45
C TRP A 281 5.06 6.08 -10.46
N HIS A 282 4.53 6.35 -11.64
CA HIS A 282 3.17 6.82 -11.86
C HIS A 282 2.84 6.78 -13.36
N ALA A 283 1.60 7.09 -13.77
CA ALA A 283 1.17 6.96 -15.17
C ALA A 283 2.07 7.66 -16.23
N PHE A 284 2.77 8.76 -15.92
CA PHE A 284 3.74 9.37 -16.85
C PHE A 284 5.17 8.76 -16.82
N LEU A 285 5.54 7.98 -15.81
CA LEU A 285 6.86 7.38 -15.63
C LEU A 285 6.66 5.96 -15.10
N GLN A 286 6.58 5.00 -16.02
CA GLN A 286 6.20 3.61 -15.73
C GLN A 286 7.36 2.63 -15.90
N GLN A 287 8.62 3.09 -15.85
CA GLN A 287 9.91 2.36 -15.85
C GLN A 287 9.84 0.83 -16.16
N ARG A 288 9.29 0.40 -17.31
CA ARG A 288 8.79 -0.99 -17.46
C ARG A 288 9.90 -2.03 -17.46
N GLU A 289 11.02 -1.69 -18.08
CA GLU A 289 12.22 -2.54 -18.08
C GLU A 289 12.75 -2.77 -16.66
N LEU A 290 12.69 -1.75 -15.80
CA LEU A 290 13.09 -1.86 -14.40
C LEU A 290 12.10 -2.73 -13.60
N LEU A 291 10.80 -2.68 -13.91
CA LEU A 291 9.79 -3.55 -13.32
C LEU A 291 10.00 -5.02 -13.68
N GLU A 292 10.18 -5.33 -14.97
CA GLU A 292 10.41 -6.71 -15.40
C GLU A 292 11.78 -7.24 -14.92
N PHE A 293 12.80 -6.37 -14.85
CA PHE A 293 14.06 -6.67 -14.18
C PHE A 293 13.84 -7.03 -12.70
N CYS A 294 13.11 -6.21 -11.94
CA CYS A 294 12.87 -6.46 -10.51
C CYS A 294 12.06 -7.75 -10.28
N LYS A 295 11.02 -8.00 -11.08
CA LYS A 295 10.27 -9.27 -11.08
C LYS A 295 11.18 -10.47 -11.30
N LYS A 296 12.06 -10.43 -12.31
CA LYS A 296 13.02 -11.50 -12.62
C LYS A 296 13.93 -11.84 -11.43
N TYR A 297 14.34 -10.85 -10.64
CA TYR A 297 15.21 -11.03 -9.47
C TYR A 297 14.46 -11.19 -8.13
N ASN A 298 13.12 -11.31 -8.17
CA ASN A 298 12.24 -11.39 -7.00
C ASN A 298 12.38 -10.19 -6.04
N ILE A 299 12.49 -8.99 -6.61
CA ILE A 299 12.56 -7.71 -5.89
C ILE A 299 11.19 -7.04 -6.03
N VAL A 300 10.48 -6.84 -4.92
CA VAL A 300 9.20 -6.10 -4.94
C VAL A 300 9.50 -4.62 -5.16
N MET A 301 8.73 -3.92 -6.00
CA MET A 301 8.89 -2.48 -6.17
C MET A 301 7.91 -1.69 -5.30
N THR A 302 8.36 -0.53 -4.81
CA THR A 302 7.52 0.45 -4.12
C THR A 302 7.54 1.77 -4.88
N ALA A 303 6.37 2.22 -5.33
CA ALA A 303 6.16 3.49 -6.00
C ALA A 303 6.08 4.64 -4.99
N TYR A 304 7.12 5.48 -4.95
CA TYR A 304 6.99 6.83 -4.42
C TYR A 304 6.39 7.77 -5.47
N SER A 305 5.75 8.83 -5.00
CA SER A 305 5.01 9.78 -5.83
C SER A 305 3.97 9.15 -6.79
N PRO A 306 3.14 8.16 -6.39
CA PRO A 306 2.21 7.47 -7.28
C PRO A 306 1.15 8.37 -7.94
N LEU A 307 0.88 9.55 -7.37
CA LEU A 307 0.00 10.59 -7.92
C LEU A 307 0.77 11.69 -8.69
N GLY A 308 2.07 11.49 -8.96
CA GLY A 308 3.00 12.41 -9.62
C GLY A 308 3.18 13.75 -8.92
N SER A 309 3.13 13.77 -7.58
CA SER A 309 3.49 14.93 -6.73
C SER A 309 3.01 16.30 -7.25
N PRO A 310 1.69 16.54 -7.32
CA PRO A 310 1.10 17.73 -7.95
C PRO A 310 1.43 19.07 -7.27
N VAL A 311 1.97 19.06 -6.04
CA VAL A 311 2.49 20.26 -5.33
C VAL A 311 3.88 20.67 -5.82
N TRP A 312 4.63 19.71 -6.36
CA TRP A 312 6.04 19.83 -6.74
C TRP A 312 6.25 19.97 -8.25
N ARG A 313 5.34 19.43 -9.08
CA ARG A 313 5.25 19.77 -10.51
C ARG A 313 5.31 21.28 -10.71
N GLY A 314 6.25 21.75 -11.51
CA GLY A 314 6.46 23.17 -11.81
C GLY A 314 7.20 24.00 -10.75
N LYS A 315 7.43 23.50 -9.53
CA LYS A 315 8.24 24.19 -8.50
C LYS A 315 9.73 23.88 -8.61
N PHE A 316 10.07 22.64 -8.95
CA PHE A 316 11.44 22.28 -9.31
C PHE A 316 11.73 22.82 -10.70
N HIS A 317 12.42 23.96 -10.72
CA HIS A 317 12.72 24.69 -11.94
C HIS A 317 13.55 23.80 -12.87
N ASN A 318 13.11 23.72 -14.13
CA ASN A 318 13.70 22.98 -15.25
C ASN A 318 13.45 21.45 -15.30
N GLY A 319 12.80 20.83 -14.30
CA GLY A 319 12.72 19.35 -14.19
C GLY A 319 11.41 18.66 -14.57
N THR A 320 10.27 19.31 -14.48
CA THR A 320 9.04 18.81 -15.09
C THR A 320 8.73 19.68 -16.30
N ASP A 321 8.50 19.07 -17.46
CA ASP A 321 7.91 19.81 -18.56
C ASP A 321 6.61 20.45 -18.05
N LYS A 322 6.56 21.79 -18.10
CA LYS A 322 5.45 22.59 -17.61
C LYS A 322 4.18 22.38 -18.46
N SER A 323 4.31 21.73 -19.63
CA SER A 323 3.18 21.28 -20.45
C SER A 323 2.39 20.12 -19.81
N LEU A 324 3.03 19.28 -18.98
CA LEU A 324 2.40 18.05 -18.48
C LEU A 324 1.36 18.37 -17.40
N PRO A 325 0.07 18.03 -17.61
CA PRO A 325 -0.98 18.30 -16.64
C PRO A 325 -0.84 17.42 -15.39
N ARG A 326 -1.60 17.73 -14.34
CA ARG A 326 -1.72 16.83 -13.18
C ARG A 326 -2.36 15.52 -13.64
N LEU A 327 -1.84 14.38 -13.18
CA LEU A 327 -2.37 13.06 -13.53
C LEU A 327 -3.86 12.90 -13.18
N THR A 328 -4.29 13.47 -12.05
CA THR A 328 -5.69 13.48 -11.61
C THR A 328 -6.59 14.35 -12.48
N ASP A 329 -6.02 15.22 -13.33
CA ASP A 329 -6.75 16.13 -14.19
C ASP A 329 -6.94 15.63 -15.63
N LEU A 330 -6.22 14.58 -16.02
CA LEU A 330 -6.27 13.96 -17.34
C LEU A 330 -7.69 13.47 -17.71
N PRO A 331 -8.18 13.77 -18.93
CA PRO A 331 -9.48 13.27 -19.41
C PRO A 331 -9.60 11.75 -19.35
N GLU A 332 -8.54 11.01 -19.73
CA GLU A 332 -8.49 9.55 -19.77
C GLU A 332 -8.67 8.96 -18.36
N ILE A 333 -8.01 9.55 -17.37
CA ILE A 333 -8.14 9.14 -15.96
C ILE A 333 -9.52 9.49 -15.42
N LYS A 334 -10.09 10.64 -15.79
CA LYS A 334 -11.45 11.06 -15.41
C LYS A 334 -12.55 10.18 -16.03
N GLU A 335 -12.36 9.71 -17.26
CA GLU A 335 -13.25 8.75 -17.92
C GLU A 335 -13.26 7.41 -17.17
N ILE A 336 -12.08 6.85 -16.89
CA ILE A 336 -11.94 5.60 -16.14
C ILE A 336 -12.49 5.76 -14.71
N ALA A 337 -12.20 6.88 -14.04
CA ALA A 337 -12.74 7.20 -12.71
C ALA A 337 -14.28 7.17 -12.69
N LYS A 338 -14.92 7.76 -13.70
CA LYS A 338 -16.38 7.72 -13.88
C LYS A 338 -16.90 6.30 -14.15
N LYS A 339 -16.21 5.51 -14.99
CA LYS A 339 -16.57 4.11 -15.31
C LYS A 339 -16.62 3.22 -14.06
N TYR A 340 -15.71 3.44 -13.11
CA TYR A 340 -15.61 2.65 -11.87
C TYR A 340 -16.32 3.27 -10.66
N ASN A 341 -16.90 4.47 -10.77
CA ASN A 341 -17.40 5.26 -9.65
C ASN A 341 -16.36 5.45 -8.53
N LYS A 342 -15.14 5.85 -8.93
CA LYS A 342 -13.96 6.05 -8.07
C LYS A 342 -13.33 7.41 -8.31
N THR A 343 -12.43 7.85 -7.44
CA THR A 343 -11.67 9.10 -7.67
C THR A 343 -10.49 8.86 -8.62
N ALA A 344 -10.04 9.92 -9.31
CA ALA A 344 -8.88 9.84 -10.20
C ALA A 344 -7.60 9.36 -9.46
N ALA A 345 -7.48 9.64 -8.16
CA ALA A 345 -6.39 9.12 -7.33
C ALA A 345 -6.49 7.59 -7.12
N GLN A 346 -7.69 7.09 -6.83
CA GLN A 346 -7.95 5.64 -6.70
C GLN A 346 -7.61 4.87 -7.98
N ILE A 347 -7.94 5.41 -9.16
CA ILE A 347 -7.57 4.79 -10.45
C ILE A 347 -6.05 4.69 -10.62
N LEU A 348 -5.31 5.77 -10.36
CA LEU A 348 -3.84 5.81 -10.50
C LEU A 348 -3.14 4.88 -9.51
N LEU A 349 -3.63 4.80 -8.28
CA LEU A 349 -3.11 3.89 -7.25
C LEU A 349 -3.42 2.43 -7.59
N ARG A 350 -4.65 2.13 -8.01
CA ARG A 350 -5.05 0.76 -8.39
C ARG A 350 -4.31 0.27 -9.63
N HIS A 351 -4.04 1.13 -10.61
CA HIS A 351 -3.16 0.82 -11.75
C HIS A 351 -1.76 0.39 -11.29
N THR A 352 -1.17 1.15 -10.36
CA THR A 352 0.18 0.86 -9.84
C THR A 352 0.21 -0.44 -9.01
N VAL A 353 -0.80 -0.69 -8.18
CA VAL A 353 -0.93 -1.94 -7.41
C VAL A 353 -1.17 -3.15 -8.32
N GLN A 354 -2.04 -3.04 -9.32
CA GLN A 354 -2.27 -4.11 -10.31
C GLN A 354 -1.04 -4.44 -11.16
N ALA A 355 -0.09 -3.50 -11.32
CA ALA A 355 1.19 -3.78 -11.97
C ALA A 355 2.18 -4.57 -11.08
N GLY A 356 1.84 -4.79 -9.80
CA GLY A 356 2.65 -5.52 -8.81
C GLY A 356 3.56 -4.63 -7.96
N LEU A 357 3.26 -3.34 -7.82
CA LEU A 357 4.02 -2.40 -6.98
C LEU A 357 3.24 -1.99 -5.74
N ALA A 358 3.91 -1.91 -4.59
CA ALA A 358 3.36 -1.20 -3.44
C ALA A 358 3.33 0.31 -3.71
N VAL A 359 2.37 1.04 -3.14
CA VAL A 359 2.23 2.50 -3.27
C VAL A 359 2.34 3.19 -1.92
N ILE A 360 3.05 4.31 -1.86
CA ILE A 360 3.19 5.12 -0.64
C ILE A 360 2.72 6.58 -0.82
N PRO A 361 1.42 6.81 -1.14
CA PRO A 361 0.89 8.15 -1.32
C PRO A 361 0.93 8.95 -0.01
N LYS A 362 1.49 10.16 -0.07
CA LYS A 362 1.54 11.09 1.08
C LYS A 362 0.25 11.90 1.23
N SER A 363 -0.39 11.83 2.39
CA SER A 363 -1.44 12.77 2.81
C SER A 363 -1.49 12.91 4.33
N SER A 364 -1.68 14.15 4.81
CA SER A 364 -2.08 14.45 6.20
C SER A 364 -3.59 14.66 6.38
N ASN A 365 -4.37 14.67 5.28
CA ASN A 365 -5.83 14.78 5.32
C ASN A 365 -6.48 13.39 5.31
N LYS A 366 -7.40 13.17 6.25
CA LYS A 366 -8.10 11.90 6.51
C LYS A 366 -8.89 11.37 5.31
N ASP A 367 -9.64 12.21 4.63
CA ASP A 367 -10.48 11.76 3.50
C ASP A 367 -9.62 11.27 2.32
N ARG A 368 -8.55 11.99 2.00
CA ARG A 368 -7.57 11.50 1.00
C ARG A 368 -6.84 10.24 1.46
N GLN A 369 -6.57 10.06 2.75
CA GLN A 369 -6.03 8.78 3.25
C GLN A 369 -7.04 7.65 3.05
N ARG A 370 -8.32 7.89 3.32
CA ARG A 370 -9.41 6.93 3.08
C ARG A 370 -9.51 6.55 1.60
N GLU A 371 -9.59 7.54 0.71
CA GLU A 371 -9.58 7.31 -0.74
C GLU A 371 -8.38 6.46 -1.18
N ASN A 372 -7.17 6.78 -0.69
CA ASN A 372 -5.93 6.13 -1.11
C ASN A 372 -5.82 4.65 -0.70
N ILE A 373 -6.51 4.20 0.36
CA ILE A 373 -6.50 2.80 0.82
C ILE A 373 -7.71 2.00 0.31
N GLU A 374 -8.82 2.66 -0.01
CA GLU A 374 -10.04 2.06 -0.58
C GLU A 374 -9.91 1.76 -2.08
N ILE A 375 -8.91 0.96 -2.45
CA ILE A 375 -8.59 0.58 -3.83
C ILE A 375 -8.72 -0.93 -4.12
N PHE A 376 -9.20 -1.72 -3.15
CA PHE A 376 -9.24 -3.20 -3.24
C PHE A 376 -10.64 -3.77 -3.55
N ASP A 377 -11.66 -2.92 -3.67
CA ASP A 377 -13.04 -3.29 -4.00
C ASP A 377 -13.35 -3.23 -5.51
N PHE A 378 -12.35 -2.94 -6.35
CA PHE A 378 -12.49 -2.94 -7.81
C PHE A 378 -11.21 -3.39 -8.51
N SER A 379 -11.33 -3.72 -9.80
CA SER A 379 -10.17 -4.00 -10.66
C SER A 379 -10.34 -3.34 -12.03
N LEU A 380 -9.30 -2.64 -12.46
CA LEU A 380 -9.18 -2.09 -13.80
C LEU A 380 -9.13 -3.23 -14.82
N SER A 381 -9.87 -3.09 -15.91
CA SER A 381 -9.86 -4.03 -17.03
C SER A 381 -8.55 -3.90 -17.82
N GLY A 382 -8.22 -4.92 -18.63
CA GLY A 382 -7.04 -4.86 -19.50
C GLY A 382 -7.04 -3.65 -20.45
N GLU A 383 -8.22 -3.26 -20.96
CA GLU A 383 -8.37 -2.07 -21.79
C GLU A 383 -8.04 -0.77 -21.03
N ASP A 384 -8.52 -0.62 -19.79
CA ASP A 384 -8.27 0.58 -18.98
C ASP A 384 -6.82 0.63 -18.50
N VAL A 385 -6.22 -0.52 -18.17
CA VAL A 385 -4.79 -0.65 -17.88
C VAL A 385 -3.98 -0.22 -19.10
N GLU A 386 -4.34 -0.67 -20.31
CA GLU A 386 -3.63 -0.26 -21.54
C GLU A 386 -3.80 1.22 -21.88
N LYS A 387 -4.97 1.82 -21.63
CA LYS A 387 -5.17 3.27 -21.73
C LYS A 387 -4.22 4.05 -20.81
N ILE A 388 -4.10 3.64 -19.55
CA ILE A 388 -3.17 4.28 -18.58
C ILE A 388 -1.71 3.99 -18.98
N ASN A 389 -1.42 2.79 -19.48
CA ASN A 389 -0.10 2.42 -20.01
C ASN A 389 0.30 3.33 -21.19
N GLY A 390 -0.62 3.73 -22.06
CA GLY A 390 -0.38 4.69 -23.14
C GLY A 390 0.05 6.10 -22.69
N LEU A 391 -0.14 6.47 -21.42
CA LEU A 391 0.25 7.78 -20.88
C LEU A 391 1.76 7.91 -20.62
N ASN A 392 2.53 6.82 -20.62
CA ASN A 392 3.96 6.82 -20.28
C ASN A 392 4.77 7.81 -21.15
N LYS A 393 5.57 8.67 -20.51
CA LYS A 393 6.46 9.66 -21.15
C LYS A 393 7.94 9.35 -20.94
N GLY A 394 8.27 8.22 -20.29
CA GLY A 394 9.64 7.88 -19.92
C GLY A 394 10.24 8.97 -19.02
N GLU A 395 11.53 9.29 -19.20
CA GLU A 395 12.24 10.29 -18.40
C GLU A 395 11.60 11.69 -18.43
N MET A 396 10.88 12.06 -19.50
CA MET A 396 10.14 13.33 -19.56
C MET A 396 8.99 13.40 -18.53
N GLY A 397 8.53 12.24 -18.04
CA GLY A 397 7.54 12.16 -16.97
C GLY A 397 8.12 12.35 -15.56
N ARG A 398 9.45 12.31 -15.38
CA ARG A 398 10.12 12.31 -14.06
C ARG A 398 10.00 13.67 -13.36
N VAL A 399 9.45 13.66 -12.15
CA VAL A 399 9.32 14.83 -11.26
C VAL A 399 10.52 14.97 -10.31
N PHE A 400 11.11 13.85 -9.87
CA PHE A 400 12.24 13.83 -8.92
C PHE A 400 13.53 13.43 -9.61
N ASP A 401 14.02 14.36 -10.41
CA ASP A 401 15.33 14.29 -11.05
C ASP A 401 16.35 15.07 -10.21
N PHE A 402 17.46 14.42 -9.83
CA PHE A 402 18.34 14.94 -8.80
C PHE A 402 19.17 16.16 -9.22
N VAL A 403 19.32 16.42 -10.52
CA VAL A 403 20.11 17.57 -11.02
C VAL A 403 19.51 18.92 -10.61
N TYR A 404 18.20 18.96 -10.34
CA TYR A 404 17.49 20.16 -9.88
C TYR A 404 17.59 20.41 -8.37
N TYR A 405 18.17 19.47 -7.62
CA TYR A 405 18.40 19.57 -6.17
C TYR A 405 19.90 19.69 -5.85
N TYR A 406 20.75 19.08 -6.68
CA TYR A 406 22.18 18.94 -6.45
C TYR A 406 22.94 19.28 -7.74
N GLU A 407 23.45 20.50 -7.82
CA GLU A 407 24.20 21.00 -8.97
C GLU A 407 25.41 20.09 -9.26
N GLY A 408 25.52 19.58 -10.50
CA GLY A 408 26.62 18.72 -10.93
C GLY A 408 26.51 17.25 -10.53
N ILE A 409 25.40 16.80 -9.93
CA ILE A 409 25.23 15.38 -9.55
C ILE A 409 25.15 14.43 -10.76
N ASP A 410 24.79 14.94 -11.93
CA ASP A 410 24.85 14.25 -13.23
C ASP A 410 26.25 13.72 -13.57
N LYS A 411 27.29 14.32 -12.99
CA LYS A 411 28.70 13.93 -13.17
C LYS A 411 29.14 12.87 -12.15
N ASN A 412 28.32 12.54 -11.16
CA ASN A 412 28.64 11.51 -10.18
C ASN A 412 28.51 10.13 -10.86
N PRO A 413 29.50 9.23 -10.75
CA PRO A 413 29.43 7.90 -11.38
C PRO A 413 28.29 7.02 -10.86
N GLN A 414 27.69 7.38 -9.72
CA GLN A 414 26.51 6.72 -9.16
C GLN A 414 25.20 7.45 -9.45
N TYR A 415 25.18 8.43 -10.36
CA TYR A 415 23.94 9.04 -10.83
C TYR A 415 23.04 7.99 -11.51
N PRO A 416 21.79 7.77 -11.05
CA PRO A 416 21.02 6.61 -11.47
C PRO A 416 20.22 6.80 -12.76
N PHE A 417 19.84 8.03 -13.10
CA PHE A 417 18.87 8.30 -14.16
C PHE A 417 19.56 8.48 -15.51
N ALA A 418 18.87 8.16 -16.59
CA ALA A 418 19.38 8.46 -17.92
C ALA A 418 19.41 9.98 -18.14
N THR A 419 20.44 10.49 -18.81
CA THR A 419 20.48 11.88 -19.24
C THR A 419 19.30 12.15 -20.16
N ARG A 420 18.52 13.18 -19.87
CA ARG A 420 17.45 13.61 -20.77
C ARG A 420 18.07 14.04 -22.10
N ALA A 421 17.64 13.43 -23.20
CA ALA A 421 17.88 14.00 -24.51
C ALA A 421 17.18 15.38 -24.55
N VAL A 422 17.93 16.41 -24.92
CA VAL A 422 17.49 17.82 -24.98
C VAL A 422 16.69 18.06 -26.26
#